data_AF-A0A258AMM6-F1
#
_entry.id   AF-A0A258AMM6-F1
#
_cell.length_a   1.000
_cell.length_b   1.000
_cell.length_c   1.000
_cell.angle_alpha   90.00
_cell.angle_beta   90.00
_cell.angle_gamma   90.00
#
_symmetry.space_group_name_H-M   'P 1'
#
loop_
_entity.id
_entity.type
_entity.pdbx_description
1 polymer ?
#
loop_
_entity_poly.entity_id
_entity_poly.type
_entity_poly.pdbx_seq_one_letter_code
_entity_poly.pdbx_strand_id
1 'polypeptide(L)' 'MSFDLSRLEYDRPIEEIEGEFEAALALVDQVEAGKLTRDAALEELVRRGGTPQTARKFLRHTLDQGKLDAERARTGMIAD' A
#
# COMPACT_ATOMS: atom_id res chain seq x y z
N MET A 1 -39.35 -14.47 -10.76
CA MET A 1 -38.06 -14.03 -11.33
C MET A 1 -37.06 -14.01 -10.21
N SER A 2 -36.20 -15.02 -10.15
CA SER A 2 -35.15 -15.14 -9.15
C SER A 2 -33.96 -14.31 -9.63
N PHE A 3 -33.58 -13.27 -8.89
CA PHE A 3 -32.33 -12.56 -9.13
C PHE A 3 -31.20 -13.44 -8.62
N ASP A 4 -30.44 -14.02 -9.56
CA ASP A 4 -29.31 -14.87 -9.25
C ASP A 4 -28.12 -13.99 -8.82
N LEU A 5 -27.90 -13.92 -7.51
CA LEU A 5 -26.83 -13.13 -6.89
C LEU A 5 -25.46 -13.84 -6.96
N SER A 6 -25.34 -14.97 -7.65
CA SER A 6 -24.11 -15.78 -7.69
C SER A 6 -23.07 -15.29 -8.69
N ARG A 7 -23.31 -14.19 -9.41
CA ARG A 7 -22.40 -13.66 -10.43
C ARG A 7 -21.88 -12.26 -10.12
N LEU A 8 -21.47 -12.05 -8.88
CA LEU A 8 -20.47 -11.02 -8.59
C LEU A 8 -19.16 -11.74 -8.32
N GLU A 9 -18.66 -12.44 -9.33
CA GLU A 9 -17.27 -12.88 -9.33
C GLU A 9 -16.43 -11.60 -9.30
N TYR A 10 -15.74 -11.39 -8.20
CA TYR A 10 -14.66 -10.42 -8.09
C TYR A 10 -13.49 -10.96 -8.93
N ASP A 11 -13.70 -11.09 -10.23
CA ASP A 11 -12.74 -11.56 -11.23
C ASP A 11 -11.80 -10.40 -11.59
N ARG A 12 -11.13 -9.83 -10.57
CA ARG A 12 -9.92 -9.06 -10.83
C ARG A 12 -8.77 -10.06 -10.85
N PRO A 13 -8.00 -10.13 -11.95
CA PRO A 13 -6.84 -11.01 -11.99
C PRO A 13 -5.90 -10.61 -10.84
N ILE A 14 -5.40 -11.61 -10.11
CA ILE A 14 -4.52 -11.42 -8.93
C ILE A 14 -3.31 -10.55 -9.31
N GLU A 15 -2.81 -10.69 -10.55
CA GLU A 15 -1.70 -9.90 -11.10
C GLU A 15 -1.99 -8.38 -11.13
N GLU A 16 -3.23 -7.96 -11.36
CA GLU A 16 -3.60 -6.54 -11.37
C GLU A 16 -3.66 -5.97 -9.95
N ILE A 17 -4.03 -6.80 -8.97
CA ILE A 17 -4.00 -6.45 -7.55
C ILE A 17 -2.55 -6.35 -7.05
N GLU A 18 -1.67 -7.26 -7.48
CA GLU A 18 -0.25 -7.23 -7.14
C GLU A 18 0.46 -6.02 -7.75
N GLY A 19 0.19 -5.69 -9.01
CA GLY A 19 0.75 -4.49 -9.66
C GLY A 19 0.29 -3.17 -9.04
N GLU A 20 -0.97 -3.09 -8.59
CA GLU A 20 -1.46 -1.95 -7.81
C GLU A 20 -0.74 -1.81 -6.47
N PHE A 21 -0.44 -2.94 -5.81
CA PHE A 21 0.24 -2.98 -4.52
C PHE A 21 1.72 -2.61 -4.62
N GLU A 22 2.44 -3.13 -5.61
CA GLU A 22 3.84 -2.77 -5.88
C GLU A 22 3.99 -1.27 -6.17
N ALA A 23 3.08 -0.70 -6.96
CA ALA A 23 3.11 0.73 -7.23
C ALA A 23 2.81 1.57 -5.98
N ALA A 24 1.94 1.09 -5.08
CA ALA A 24 1.67 1.74 -3.81
C ALA A 24 2.90 1.72 -2.89
N LEU A 25 3.64 0.61 -2.85
CA LEU A 25 4.91 0.51 -2.12
C LEU A 25 5.99 1.44 -2.70
N ALA A 26 6.12 1.51 -4.02
CA ALA A 26 7.08 2.42 -4.67
C ALA A 26 6.82 3.91 -4.35
N LEU A 27 5.57 4.29 -4.06
CA LEU A 27 5.25 5.64 -3.58
C LEU A 27 5.71 5.86 -2.15
N VAL A 28 5.60 4.84 -1.30
CA VAL A 28 6.09 4.89 0.09
C VAL A 28 7.61 5.07 0.10
N ASP A 29 8.34 4.29 -0.71
CA ASP A 29 9.80 4.40 -0.81
C ASP A 29 10.26 5.80 -1.24
N GLN A 30 9.53 6.42 -2.16
CA GLN A 30 9.81 7.80 -2.58
C GLN A 30 9.54 8.81 -1.47
N VAL A 31 8.54 8.56 -0.62
CA VAL A 31 8.27 9.39 0.57
C VAL A 31 9.36 9.21 1.63
N GLU A 32 9.82 7.97 1.87
CA GLU A 32 10.94 7.71 2.80
C GLU A 32 12.26 8.29 2.30
N ALA A 33 12.50 8.23 1.00
CA ALA A 33 13.66 8.85 0.35
C ALA A 33 13.57 10.39 0.28
N GLY A 34 12.46 10.99 0.71
CA GLY A 34 12.23 12.44 0.66
C GLY A 34 12.06 13.00 -0.76
N LYS A 35 11.86 12.13 -1.76
CA LYS A 35 11.61 12.52 -3.16
C LYS A 35 10.16 12.94 -3.39
N LEU A 36 9.24 12.43 -2.58
CA LEU A 36 7.81 12.71 -2.66
C LEU A 36 7.26 13.13 -1.28
N THR A 37 6.29 14.05 -1.25
CA THR A 37 5.59 14.40 -0.02
C THR A 37 4.49 13.38 0.28
N ARG A 38 4.13 13.25 1.56
CA ARG A 38 3.04 12.35 2.00
C ARG A 38 1.70 12.69 1.33
N ASP A 39 1.41 13.97 1.14
CA ASP A 39 0.18 14.43 0.47
C ASP A 39 0.16 14.03 -1.01
N ALA A 40 1.27 14.15 -1.72
CA ALA A 40 1.35 13.73 -3.12
C ALA A 40 1.27 12.19 -3.27
N ALA A 41 1.86 11.43 -2.36
CA ALA A 41 1.65 9.97 -2.31
C ALA A 41 0.19 9.62 -2.06
N LEU A 42 -0.47 10.34 -1.13
CA LEU A 42 -1.88 10.11 -0.81
C LEU A 42 -2.76 10.36 -2.04
N GLU A 43 -2.54 11.48 -2.75
CA GLU A 43 -3.28 11.84 -3.94
C GLU A 43 -3.12 10.78 -5.05
N GLU A 44 -1.89 10.30 -5.26
CA GLU A 44 -1.60 9.25 -6.25
C GLU A 44 -2.23 7.90 -5.87
N LEU A 45 -2.22 7.52 -4.59
CA LEU A 45 -2.89 6.32 -4.08
C LEU A 45 -4.42 6.42 -4.23
N VAL A 46 -4.99 7.60 -4.02
CA VAL A 46 -6.42 7.85 -4.21
C VAL A 46 -6.77 7.81 -5.70
N ARG A 47 -5.93 8.40 -6.56
CA ARG A 47 -6.09 8.39 -8.02
C ARG A 47 -6.10 6.98 -8.61
N ARG A 48 -5.37 6.05 -7.99
CA ARG A 48 -5.31 4.63 -8.37
C ARG A 48 -6.52 3.80 -7.91
N GLY A 49 -7.49 4.42 -7.25
CA GLY A 49 -8.72 3.74 -6.81
C GLY A 49 -8.81 3.50 -5.30
N GLY A 50 -7.82 3.95 -4.52
CA GLY A 50 -7.89 3.93 -3.07
C GLY A 50 -8.84 4.99 -2.51
N THR A 51 -9.43 4.74 -1.35
CA THR A 51 -10.09 5.83 -0.59
C THR A 51 -9.05 6.65 0.17
N PRO A 52 -9.29 7.94 0.46
CA PRO A 52 -8.35 8.77 1.24
C PRO A 52 -8.02 8.18 2.61
N GLN A 53 -9.00 7.50 3.20
CA GLN A 53 -8.87 6.85 4.50
C GLN A 53 -7.96 5.62 4.43
N THR A 54 -8.14 4.78 3.39
CA THR A 54 -7.29 3.62 3.13
C THR A 54 -5.87 4.05 2.79
N ALA A 55 -5.70 5.01 1.88
CA ALA A 55 -4.38 5.52 1.50
C ALA A 55 -3.62 6.10 2.70
N ARG A 56 -4.30 6.85 3.57
CA ARG A 56 -3.67 7.41 4.79
C ARG A 56 -3.30 6.33 5.80
N LYS A 57 -4.15 5.31 5.97
CA LYS A 57 -3.88 4.18 6.86
C LYS A 57 -2.72 3.35 6.32
N PHE A 58 -2.67 3.13 5.01
CA PHE A 58 -1.59 2.43 4.32
C PHE A 58 -0.27 3.17 4.50
N LEU A 59 -0.18 4.44 4.08
CA LEU A 59 1.03 5.26 4.23
C LEU A 59 1.53 5.30 5.68
N ARG A 60 0.63 5.48 6.66
CA ARG A 60 1.03 5.44 8.07
C ARG A 60 1.61 4.08 8.44
N HIS A 61 0.90 3.00 8.14
CA HIS A 61 1.33 1.66 8.51
C HIS A 61 2.66 1.29 7.85
N THR A 62 2.81 1.51 6.55
CA THR A 62 4.01 1.14 5.80
C THR A 62 5.22 1.99 6.21
N LEU A 63 5.04 3.29 6.44
CA LEU A 63 6.13 4.15 6.95
C LEU A 63 6.52 3.81 8.40
N ASP A 64 5.57 3.36 9.23
CA ASP A 64 5.88 2.86 10.57
C ASP A 64 6.61 1.51 10.50
N GLN A 65 6.23 0.61 9.59
CA GLN A 65 6.96 -0.65 9.35
C GLN A 65 8.38 -0.40 8.84
N GLY A 66 8.57 0.42 7.80
CA GLY A 66 9.90 0.73 7.24
C GLY A 66 10.88 1.30 8.28
N LYS A 67 10.37 2.12 9.22
CA LYS A 67 11.16 2.58 10.38
C LYS A 67 11.53 1.46 11.35
N LEU A 68 10.63 0.53 11.62
CA LEU A 68 10.88 -0.62 12.49
C LEU A 68 11.88 -1.60 11.86
N ASP A 69 11.80 -1.81 10.55
CA ASP A 69 12.73 -2.65 9.80
C ASP A 69 14.12 -2.00 9.72
N ALA A 70 14.19 -0.69 9.46
CA ALA A 70 15.45 0.07 9.49
C ALA A 70 16.10 0.05 10.88
N GLU A 71 15.30 0.16 11.95
CA GLU A 71 15.81 0.10 13.32
C GLU A 71 16.24 -1.32 13.71
N ARG A 72 15.48 -2.35 13.33
CA ARG A 72 15.89 -3.76 13.49
C ARG A 72 17.17 -4.07 12.76
N ALA A 73 17.34 -3.58 11.53
CA ALA A 73 18.56 -3.75 10.74
C ALA A 73 19.76 -3.06 11.40
N ARG A 74 19.57 -1.92 12.07
CA ARG A 74 20.64 -1.23 12.83
C ARG A 74 20.95 -1.89 14.17
N THR A 75 19.93 -2.41 14.85
CA THR A 75 20.07 -3.06 16.16
C THR A 75 20.60 -4.50 16.06
N GLY A 76 20.60 -5.11 14.87
CA GLY A 76 21.20 -6.42 14.66
C GLY A 76 20.52 -7.55 15.44
N MET A 77 19.25 -7.39 15.83
CA MET A 77 18.47 -8.50 16.37
C MET A 77 17.95 -9.35 15.24
N ILE A 78 18.85 -10.17 14.70
CA ILE A 78 18.50 -11.46 14.09
C ILE A 78 17.85 -12.25 15.23
N ALA A 79 16.54 -12.44 15.19
CA ALA A 79 15.89 -13.43 16.03
C ALA A 79 16.38 -14.79 15.54
N ASP A 80 17.10 -15.50 16.42
CA ASP A 80 17.46 -16.93 16.28
C ASP A 80 16.20 -17.79 16.16
#